data_AF-A0A2G2HFQ9-F1
#
_entry.id   AF-A0A2G2HFQ9-F1
#
_cell.length_a   1.000
_cell.length_b   1.000
_cell.length_c   1.000
_cell.angle_alpha   90.00
_cell.angle_beta   90.00
_cell.angle_gamma   90.00
#
_symmetry.space_group_name_H-M   'P 1'
#
loop_
_entity.id
_entity.type
_entity.pdbx_description
1 polymer ?
#
loop_
_entity_poly.entity_id
_entity_poly.type
_entity_poly.pdbx_seq_one_letter_code
_entity_poly.pdbx_strand_id
1 'polypeptide(L)'
;RVGQAIEWFCMKKVNEDPRWRDITVVFSDAHVPGEGEHKIMHYIRGLRAQPGYNPNTSHCIHGMDADLICLGLSTHEPNFGVLRNKLSEEFQPVHDEFCYFNLGRFREQLKKDFSNIKDMDFERVIDDFVFLCFFVGNDFLPHVPLISIKTKGVELMLDHYVRDFESHGYLTKRGEVKFDGLRRFLQSFLREKIDLLKREYDNKRRAAERAKGHVKERVDGAQKQIEELLATVTPNTSQDALQTISNRLLSLYSTIKKEELRFVAGRFPLTFSYKDPSQRHKYYATKFGWDLEDPVKMEANIRLCCAEFLRGMQWVMRYYTKGCPSWEWYFPFHYTPLLQDLAEFHDIVNVDMKIGEPLHPVEQLLAVLPRQSVGALPEELHEAVEDPSSVLAKFYPEDFEICGVKAASACCLAKLCAAALSPAGNPGI
;
A
#
# COMPACT_ATOMS: atom_id res chain seq x y z
N ARG A 1 -29.25 1.29 1.81
CA ARG A 1 -29.60 2.60 1.18
C ARG A 1 -28.85 2.84 -0.12
N VAL A 2 -27.51 3.03 -0.12
CA VAL A 2 -26.75 3.28 -1.36
C VAL A 2 -26.92 2.14 -2.37
N GLY A 3 -26.77 0.88 -1.94
CA GLY A 3 -26.95 -0.28 -2.82
C GLY A 3 -28.31 -0.30 -3.54
N GLN A 4 -29.41 -0.15 -2.77
CA GLN A 4 -30.77 -0.06 -3.31
C GLN A 4 -30.96 1.12 -4.28
N ALA A 5 -30.36 2.27 -4.00
CA ALA A 5 -30.44 3.43 -4.88
C ALA A 5 -29.72 3.19 -6.22
N ILE A 6 -28.55 2.53 -6.19
CA ILE A 6 -27.80 2.15 -7.40
C ILE A 6 -28.57 1.09 -8.18
N GLU A 7 -29.11 0.07 -7.52
CA GLU A 7 -29.92 -0.96 -8.15
C GLU A 7 -31.13 -0.34 -8.87
N TRP A 8 -31.87 0.54 -8.19
CA TRP A 8 -32.97 1.29 -8.80
C TRP A 8 -32.50 2.14 -9.99
N PHE A 9 -31.37 2.82 -9.86
CA PHE A 9 -30.78 3.61 -10.95
C PHE A 9 -30.46 2.75 -12.17
N CYS A 10 -29.82 1.59 -11.98
CA CYS A 10 -29.52 0.64 -13.04
C CYS A 10 -30.80 0.16 -13.72
N MET A 11 -31.81 -0.25 -12.95
CA MET A 11 -33.11 -0.68 -13.48
C MET A 11 -33.78 0.43 -14.29
N LYS A 12 -33.79 1.66 -13.77
CA LYS A 12 -34.34 2.81 -14.48
C LYS A 12 -33.63 3.06 -15.80
N LYS A 13 -32.29 3.04 -15.80
CA LYS A 13 -31.48 3.27 -17.00
C LYS A 13 -31.71 2.22 -18.07
N VAL A 14 -31.73 0.94 -17.72
CA VAL A 14 -32.00 -0.15 -18.66
C VAL A 14 -33.40 -0.04 -19.29
N ASN A 15 -34.41 0.38 -18.51
CA ASN A 15 -35.79 0.48 -18.99
C ASN A 15 -36.06 1.75 -19.82
N GLU A 16 -35.48 2.89 -19.44
CA GLU A 16 -35.85 4.20 -19.99
C GLU A 16 -34.83 4.77 -20.99
N ASP A 17 -33.54 4.45 -20.87
CA ASP A 17 -32.47 5.04 -21.69
C ASP A 17 -32.13 4.13 -22.88
N PRO A 18 -32.42 4.53 -24.14
CA PRO A 18 -32.16 3.69 -25.30
C PRO A 18 -30.70 3.27 -25.46
N ARG A 19 -29.75 4.02 -24.88
CA ARG A 19 -28.30 3.72 -24.91
C ARG A 19 -27.94 2.49 -24.08
N TRP A 20 -28.83 2.04 -23.19
CA TRP A 20 -28.60 0.90 -22.29
C TRP A 20 -29.28 -0.39 -22.79
N ARG A 21 -29.89 -0.38 -23.97
CA ARG A 21 -30.65 -1.55 -24.49
C ARG A 21 -29.77 -2.74 -24.83
N ASP A 22 -28.58 -2.49 -25.36
CA ASP A 22 -27.67 -3.53 -25.85
C ASP A 22 -26.50 -3.80 -24.88
N ILE A 23 -26.64 -3.42 -23.61
CA ILE A 23 -25.63 -3.68 -22.58
C ILE A 23 -26.18 -4.60 -21.49
N THR A 24 -25.30 -5.44 -20.96
CA THR A 24 -25.59 -6.21 -19.75
C THR A 24 -25.03 -5.47 -18.55
N VAL A 25 -25.86 -5.21 -17.55
CA VAL A 25 -25.47 -4.55 -16.31
C VAL A 25 -25.41 -5.59 -15.20
N VAL A 26 -24.24 -5.74 -14.58
CA VAL A 26 -24.04 -6.59 -13.40
C VAL A 26 -23.74 -5.68 -12.21
N PHE A 27 -24.52 -5.82 -11.14
CA PHE A 27 -24.35 -5.06 -9.91
C PHE A 27 -23.97 -6.00 -8.76
N SER A 28 -22.85 -5.71 -8.09
CA SER A 28 -22.37 -6.44 -6.92
C SER A 28 -22.13 -5.45 -5.79
N ASP A 29 -23.04 -5.43 -4.81
CA ASP A 29 -23.01 -4.47 -3.71
C ASP A 29 -22.08 -4.91 -2.56
N ALA A 30 -22.17 -4.22 -1.43
CA ALA A 30 -21.36 -4.48 -0.24
C ALA A 30 -21.75 -5.76 0.53
N HIS A 31 -22.91 -6.38 0.23
CA HIS A 31 -23.29 -7.65 0.87
C HIS A 31 -22.60 -8.84 0.24
N VAL A 32 -22.06 -8.69 -0.98
CA VAL A 32 -21.21 -9.70 -1.62
C VAL A 32 -19.76 -9.49 -1.13
N PRO A 33 -19.20 -10.43 -0.34
CA PRO A 33 -17.87 -10.26 0.25
C PRO A 33 -16.76 -10.10 -0.78
N GLY A 34 -15.72 -9.37 -0.39
CA GLY A 34 -14.53 -9.11 -1.20
C GLY A 34 -14.47 -7.70 -1.77
N GLU A 35 -13.23 -7.25 -1.98
CA GLU A 35 -12.93 -5.92 -2.50
C GLU A 35 -13.42 -5.76 -3.94
N GLY A 36 -13.88 -4.55 -4.28
CA GLY A 36 -14.49 -4.26 -5.58
C GLY A 36 -13.58 -4.64 -6.76
N GLU A 37 -12.30 -4.26 -6.69
CA GLU A 37 -11.32 -4.60 -7.73
C GLU A 37 -11.11 -6.11 -7.87
N HIS A 38 -11.01 -6.85 -6.77
CA HIS A 38 -10.85 -8.30 -6.80
C HIS A 38 -12.10 -9.03 -7.28
N LYS A 39 -13.31 -8.53 -6.96
CA LYS A 39 -14.57 -9.04 -7.54
C LYS A 39 -14.61 -8.85 -9.05
N ILE A 40 -14.16 -7.70 -9.55
CA ILE A 40 -14.03 -7.44 -10.99
C ILE A 40 -13.01 -8.40 -11.62
N MET A 41 -11.82 -8.57 -11.04
CA MET A 41 -10.82 -9.48 -11.59
C MET A 41 -11.29 -10.94 -11.58
N HIS A 42 -12.02 -11.36 -10.55
CA HIS A 42 -12.64 -12.69 -10.49
C HIS A 42 -13.68 -12.85 -11.61
N TYR A 43 -14.52 -11.85 -11.84
CA TYR A 43 -15.49 -11.85 -12.94
C TYR A 43 -14.81 -11.95 -14.32
N ILE A 44 -13.76 -11.17 -14.57
CA ILE A 44 -12.99 -11.22 -15.84
C ILE A 44 -12.37 -12.61 -16.06
N ARG A 45 -11.75 -13.19 -15.02
CA ARG A 45 -11.22 -14.57 -15.10
C ARG A 45 -12.32 -15.59 -15.37
N GLY A 46 -13.47 -15.43 -14.72
CA GLY A 46 -14.65 -16.27 -14.92
C GLY A 46 -15.16 -16.21 -16.37
N LEU A 47 -15.24 -15.01 -16.95
CA LEU A 47 -15.59 -14.81 -18.36
C LEU A 47 -14.58 -15.48 -19.30
N ARG A 48 -13.29 -15.26 -19.07
CA ARG A 48 -12.21 -15.84 -19.89
C ARG A 48 -12.22 -17.37 -19.88
N ALA A 49 -12.68 -17.99 -18.79
CA ALA A 49 -12.79 -19.43 -18.66
C ALA A 49 -14.02 -20.03 -19.37
N GLN A 50 -15.01 -19.22 -19.77
CA GLN A 50 -16.21 -19.72 -20.43
C GLN A 50 -15.95 -20.18 -21.87
N PRO A 51 -16.59 -21.28 -22.33
CA PRO A 51 -16.57 -21.65 -23.74
C PRO A 51 -17.13 -20.53 -24.61
N GLY A 52 -16.44 -20.20 -25.71
CA GLY A 52 -16.87 -19.15 -26.64
C GLY A 52 -16.48 -17.72 -26.24
N TYR A 53 -15.71 -17.54 -25.16
CA TYR A 53 -15.12 -16.24 -24.82
C TYR A 53 -14.32 -15.67 -25.99
N ASN A 54 -14.56 -14.40 -26.32
CA ASN A 54 -13.79 -13.70 -27.36
C ASN A 54 -12.49 -13.16 -26.75
N PRO A 55 -11.31 -13.65 -27.14
CA PRO A 55 -10.02 -13.22 -26.58
C PRO A 55 -9.64 -11.77 -26.95
N ASN A 56 -10.37 -11.15 -27.89
CA ASN A 56 -10.17 -9.76 -28.28
C ASN A 56 -11.10 -8.79 -27.52
N THR A 57 -11.82 -9.27 -26.50
CA THR A 57 -12.69 -8.41 -25.67
C THR A 57 -11.86 -7.30 -25.02
N SER A 58 -12.32 -6.06 -25.15
CA SER A 58 -11.65 -4.89 -24.57
C SER A 58 -12.23 -4.59 -23.19
N HIS A 59 -11.36 -4.57 -22.18
CA HIS A 59 -11.71 -4.28 -20.80
C HIS A 59 -11.27 -2.86 -20.44
N CYS A 60 -12.13 -2.14 -19.74
CA CYS A 60 -11.82 -0.83 -19.17
C CYS A 60 -12.28 -0.80 -17.72
N ILE A 61 -11.36 -0.59 -16.78
CA ILE A 61 -11.67 -0.44 -15.36
C ILE A 61 -11.49 1.03 -14.95
N HIS A 62 -12.46 1.57 -14.21
CA HIS A 62 -12.36 2.91 -13.63
C HIS A 62 -12.01 2.82 -12.15
N GLY A 63 -10.93 3.47 -11.74
CA GLY A 63 -10.51 3.49 -10.33
C GLY A 63 -9.15 4.17 -10.12
N MET A 64 -8.94 4.70 -8.92
CA MET A 64 -7.74 5.49 -8.60
C MET A 64 -6.56 4.64 -8.12
N ASP A 65 -6.82 3.40 -7.70
CA ASP A 65 -5.86 2.55 -7.00
C ASP A 65 -4.75 2.07 -7.94
N ALA A 66 -3.51 2.12 -7.44
CA ALA A 66 -2.32 1.72 -8.19
C ALA A 66 -2.34 0.23 -8.56
N ASP A 67 -2.93 -0.58 -7.69
CA ASP A 67 -3.03 -2.04 -7.79
C ASP A 67 -3.76 -2.49 -9.07
N LEU A 68 -4.68 -1.67 -9.59
CA LEU A 68 -5.38 -1.93 -10.85
C LEU A 68 -4.44 -2.18 -12.05
N ILE A 69 -3.23 -1.61 -12.05
CA ILE A 69 -2.24 -1.87 -13.10
C ILE A 69 -1.72 -3.30 -12.96
N CYS A 70 -1.31 -3.71 -11.76
CA CYS A 70 -0.79 -5.05 -11.50
C CYS A 70 -1.88 -6.13 -11.64
N LEU A 71 -3.08 -5.85 -11.12
CA LEU A 71 -4.26 -6.70 -11.27
C LEU A 71 -4.66 -6.84 -12.74
N GLY A 72 -4.71 -5.74 -13.49
CA GLY A 72 -4.99 -5.77 -14.92
C GLY A 72 -3.95 -6.59 -15.70
N LEU A 73 -2.66 -6.46 -15.39
CA LEU A 73 -1.60 -7.29 -15.98
C LEU A 73 -1.79 -8.78 -15.66
N SER A 74 -2.17 -9.12 -14.42
CA SER A 74 -2.39 -10.50 -13.97
C SER A 74 -3.59 -11.20 -14.62
N THR A 75 -4.47 -10.45 -15.31
CA THR A 75 -5.56 -11.05 -16.10
C THR A 75 -5.06 -11.69 -17.40
N HIS A 76 -3.87 -11.29 -17.88
CA HIS A 76 -3.32 -11.63 -19.19
C HIS A 76 -4.26 -11.29 -20.37
N GLU A 77 -5.15 -10.31 -20.20
CA GLU A 77 -5.97 -9.78 -21.28
C GLU A 77 -5.14 -8.77 -22.11
N PRO A 78 -5.07 -8.92 -23.45
CA PRO A 78 -4.27 -8.04 -24.28
C PRO A 78 -4.85 -6.63 -24.39
N ASN A 79 -6.19 -6.53 -24.39
CA ASN A 79 -6.93 -5.28 -24.56
C ASN A 79 -7.49 -4.82 -23.22
N PHE A 80 -6.63 -4.24 -22.39
CA PHE A 80 -7.01 -3.75 -21.06
C PHE A 80 -6.62 -2.27 -20.90
N GLY A 81 -7.51 -1.47 -20.31
CA GLY A 81 -7.27 -0.07 -19.98
C GLY A 81 -7.71 0.27 -18.56
N VAL A 82 -6.99 1.18 -17.93
CA VAL A 82 -7.38 1.79 -16.65
C VAL A 82 -7.75 3.24 -16.90
N LEU A 83 -8.98 3.61 -16.59
CA LEU A 83 -9.47 4.98 -16.60
C LEU A 83 -9.37 5.55 -15.20
N ARG A 84 -8.80 6.75 -15.06
CA ARG A 84 -8.67 7.46 -13.77
C ARG A 84 -9.13 8.89 -13.90
N ASN A 85 -9.58 9.48 -12.81
CA ASN A 85 -9.72 10.93 -12.75
C ASN A 85 -8.33 11.58 -12.73
N LYS A 86 -8.17 12.68 -13.46
CA LYS A 86 -6.96 13.48 -13.39
C LYS A 86 -6.86 14.11 -12.01
N LEU A 87 -5.65 14.18 -11.47
CA LEU A 87 -5.40 14.80 -10.18
C LEU A 87 -5.13 16.30 -10.35
N SER A 88 -5.67 17.12 -9.43
CA SER A 88 -5.33 18.53 -9.28
C SER A 88 -3.92 18.70 -8.70
N GLU A 89 -3.43 19.94 -8.61
CA GLU A 89 -2.15 20.24 -7.94
C GLU A 89 -2.15 19.86 -6.46
N GLU A 90 -3.33 19.82 -5.83
CA GLU A 90 -3.57 19.36 -4.45
C GLU A 90 -3.81 17.84 -4.36
N PHE A 91 -3.56 17.09 -5.44
CA PHE A 91 -3.77 15.64 -5.51
C PHE A 91 -5.22 15.20 -5.25
N GLN A 92 -6.20 16.05 -5.56
CA GLN A 92 -7.62 15.69 -5.52
C GLN A 92 -8.12 15.30 -6.91
N PRO A 93 -9.02 14.30 -7.02
CA PRO A 93 -9.57 13.90 -8.30
C PRO A 93 -10.46 15.00 -8.89
N VAL A 94 -10.16 15.41 -10.11
CA VAL A 94 -11.00 16.30 -10.91
C VAL A 94 -12.08 15.44 -11.58
N HIS A 95 -13.35 15.69 -11.24
CA HIS A 95 -14.45 14.80 -11.61
C HIS A 95 -14.70 14.69 -13.12
N ASP A 96 -14.44 15.75 -13.88
CA ASP A 96 -14.75 15.81 -15.32
C ASP A 96 -13.52 15.62 -16.24
N GLU A 97 -12.33 15.41 -15.66
CA GLU A 97 -11.11 15.17 -16.43
C GLU A 97 -10.59 13.76 -16.16
N PHE A 98 -10.33 13.01 -17.24
CA PHE A 98 -9.88 11.63 -17.15
C PHE A 98 -8.51 11.41 -17.79
N CYS A 99 -7.74 10.51 -17.20
CA CYS A 99 -6.54 9.94 -17.77
C CYS A 99 -6.81 8.48 -18.14
N TYR A 100 -6.46 8.08 -19.36
CA TYR A 100 -6.56 6.70 -19.82
C TYR A 100 -5.17 6.07 -19.91
N PHE A 101 -4.97 4.99 -19.17
CA PHE A 101 -3.74 4.21 -19.17
C PHE A 101 -3.95 2.90 -19.92
N ASN A 102 -3.30 2.75 -21.08
CA ASN A 102 -3.44 1.59 -21.95
C ASN A 102 -2.45 0.49 -21.52
N LEU A 103 -2.96 -0.58 -20.88
CA LEU A 103 -2.12 -1.69 -20.42
C LEU A 103 -1.58 -2.51 -21.59
N GLY A 104 -2.30 -2.60 -22.72
CA GLY A 104 -1.81 -3.28 -23.92
C GLY A 104 -0.49 -2.69 -24.42
N ARG A 105 -0.42 -1.35 -24.56
CA ARG A 105 0.82 -0.64 -24.92
C ARG A 105 1.90 -0.77 -23.84
N PHE A 106 1.50 -0.78 -22.57
CA PHE A 106 2.45 -1.00 -21.48
C PHE A 106 3.07 -2.40 -21.54
N ARG A 107 2.27 -3.44 -21.83
CA ARG A 107 2.75 -4.81 -22.05
C ARG A 107 3.71 -4.88 -23.23
N GLU A 108 3.43 -4.20 -24.34
CA GLU A 108 4.38 -4.12 -25.47
C GLU A 108 5.72 -3.51 -25.07
N GLN A 109 5.71 -2.47 -24.22
CA GLN A 109 6.94 -1.86 -23.72
C GLN A 109 7.69 -2.80 -22.76
N LEU A 110 6.99 -3.42 -21.81
CA LEU A 110 7.57 -4.45 -20.95
C LEU A 110 8.19 -5.58 -21.77
N LYS A 111 7.52 -6.06 -22.83
CA LYS A 111 8.09 -7.11 -23.68
C LYS A 111 9.43 -6.72 -24.31
N LYS A 112 9.62 -5.43 -24.63
CA LYS A 112 10.90 -4.90 -25.13
C LYS A 112 11.93 -4.79 -24.02
N ASP A 113 11.54 -4.27 -22.86
CA ASP A 113 12.45 -4.08 -21.72
C ASP A 113 13.03 -5.40 -21.21
N PHE A 114 12.26 -6.50 -21.30
CA PHE A 114 12.67 -7.84 -20.88
C PHE A 114 13.20 -8.72 -22.03
N SER A 115 13.39 -8.16 -23.23
CA SER A 115 13.74 -8.93 -24.45
C SER A 115 15.10 -9.63 -24.41
N ASN A 116 15.99 -9.27 -23.48
CA ASN A 116 17.27 -9.94 -23.29
C ASN A 116 17.15 -11.34 -22.66
N ILE A 117 15.97 -11.73 -22.18
CA ILE A 117 15.72 -13.09 -21.71
C ILE A 117 15.60 -14.03 -22.92
N LYS A 118 16.50 -15.01 -22.99
CA LYS A 118 16.49 -16.02 -24.06
C LYS A 118 15.25 -16.93 -23.93
N ASP A 119 14.60 -17.23 -25.06
CA ASP A 119 13.42 -18.10 -25.14
C ASP A 119 12.29 -17.70 -24.16
N MET A 120 12.11 -16.39 -23.97
CA MET A 120 11.18 -15.80 -23.00
C MET A 120 9.72 -16.20 -23.25
N ASP A 121 9.08 -16.73 -22.20
CA ASP A 121 7.61 -16.78 -22.07
C ASP A 121 7.14 -15.48 -21.41
N PHE A 122 6.60 -14.58 -22.24
CA PHE A 122 6.26 -13.23 -21.80
C PHE A 122 5.18 -13.20 -20.71
N GLU A 123 4.19 -14.11 -20.75
CA GLU A 123 3.14 -14.11 -19.72
C GLU A 123 3.71 -14.51 -18.36
N ARG A 124 4.71 -15.40 -18.35
CA ARG A 124 5.41 -15.79 -17.12
C ARG A 124 6.34 -14.70 -16.60
N VAL A 125 6.90 -13.88 -17.49
CA VAL A 125 7.64 -12.68 -17.08
C VAL A 125 6.71 -11.62 -16.50
N ILE A 126 5.49 -11.46 -17.02
CA ILE A 126 4.48 -10.58 -16.42
C ILE A 126 4.12 -11.02 -15.01
N ASP A 127 3.91 -12.31 -14.78
CA ASP A 127 3.66 -12.85 -13.42
C ASP A 127 4.80 -12.46 -12.46
N ASP A 128 6.04 -12.64 -12.88
CA ASP A 128 7.21 -12.33 -12.07
C ASP A 128 7.43 -10.82 -11.89
N PHE A 129 7.11 -10.00 -12.89
CA PHE A 129 7.11 -8.54 -12.76
C PHE A 129 6.13 -8.09 -11.67
N VAL A 130 4.88 -8.57 -11.71
CA VAL A 130 3.87 -8.28 -10.68
C VAL A 130 4.35 -8.73 -9.31
N PHE A 131 4.90 -9.95 -9.23
CA PHE A 131 5.45 -10.49 -7.99
C PHE A 131 6.60 -9.65 -7.41
N LEU A 132 7.53 -9.19 -8.25
CA LEU A 132 8.65 -8.34 -7.82
C LEU A 132 8.18 -6.96 -7.35
N CYS A 133 7.08 -6.43 -7.89
CA CYS A 133 6.46 -5.21 -7.39
C CYS A 133 5.97 -5.33 -5.94
N PHE A 134 5.66 -6.53 -5.43
CA PHE A 134 5.24 -6.71 -4.03
C PHE A 134 6.30 -6.28 -3.01
N PHE A 135 7.60 -6.27 -3.38
CA PHE A 135 8.67 -5.78 -2.50
C PHE A 135 8.60 -4.27 -2.23
N VAL A 136 7.96 -3.50 -3.11
CA VAL A 136 7.75 -2.06 -2.91
C VAL A 136 6.70 -1.78 -1.84
N GLY A 137 5.92 -2.79 -1.46
CA GLY A 137 4.79 -2.68 -0.54
C GLY A 137 3.46 -2.69 -1.30
N ASN A 138 2.45 -3.25 -0.64
CA ASN A 138 1.05 -3.28 -1.07
C ASN A 138 0.16 -3.18 0.17
N ASP A 139 -1.16 -3.27 0.01
CA ASP A 139 -2.10 -3.11 1.12
C ASP A 139 -1.94 -4.18 2.22
N PHE A 140 -1.42 -5.36 1.85
CA PHE A 140 -1.26 -6.50 2.74
C PHE A 140 0.12 -6.53 3.42
N LEU A 141 1.16 -6.18 2.68
CA LEU A 141 2.55 -6.25 3.10
C LEU A 141 3.23 -4.88 3.11
N PRO A 142 3.92 -4.51 4.21
CA PRO A 142 4.69 -3.27 4.23
C PRO A 142 5.84 -3.32 3.22
N HIS A 143 6.33 -2.15 2.81
CA HIS A 143 7.46 -2.05 1.89
C HIS A 143 8.73 -2.69 2.48
N VAL A 144 9.51 -3.38 1.65
CA VAL A 144 10.80 -3.93 2.08
C VAL A 144 11.82 -2.80 2.11
N PRO A 145 12.68 -2.73 3.14
CA PRO A 145 13.60 -1.61 3.27
C PRO A 145 14.63 -1.65 2.12
N LEU A 146 15.01 -0.47 1.60
CA LEU A 146 15.78 -0.23 0.34
C LEU A 146 15.02 -0.42 -0.99
N ILE A 147 13.93 -1.17 -1.02
CA ILE A 147 13.17 -1.40 -2.26
C ILE A 147 12.05 -0.37 -2.34
N SER A 148 12.34 0.73 -3.04
CA SER A 148 11.41 1.85 -3.18
C SER A 148 11.53 2.46 -4.58
N ILE A 149 10.41 2.90 -5.15
CA ILE A 149 10.36 3.68 -6.38
C ILE A 149 11.19 4.97 -6.24
N LYS A 150 11.21 5.58 -5.04
CA LYS A 150 11.94 6.83 -4.80
C LYS A 150 13.46 6.66 -4.86
N THR A 151 13.95 5.46 -4.54
CA THR A 151 15.38 5.09 -4.50
C THR A 151 15.81 4.23 -5.68
N LYS A 152 14.95 4.08 -6.70
CA LYS A 152 15.15 3.21 -7.87
C LYS A 152 15.30 1.72 -7.53
N GLY A 153 14.82 1.29 -6.36
CA GLY A 153 15.07 -0.06 -5.85
C GLY A 153 14.37 -1.13 -6.68
N VAL A 154 13.14 -0.88 -7.14
CA VAL A 154 12.39 -1.82 -7.98
C VAL A 154 12.98 -1.88 -9.39
N GLU A 155 13.41 -0.75 -9.95
CA GLU A 155 14.05 -0.71 -11.27
C GLU A 155 15.36 -1.49 -11.28
N LEU A 156 16.17 -1.37 -10.22
CA LEU A 156 17.38 -2.18 -10.06
C LEU A 156 17.07 -3.67 -9.91
N MET A 157 15.99 -4.02 -9.21
CA MET A 157 15.55 -5.40 -9.02
C MET A 157 15.09 -6.02 -10.34
N LEU A 158 14.30 -5.29 -11.15
CA LEU A 158 13.86 -5.72 -12.47
C LEU A 158 15.02 -5.83 -13.47
N ASP A 159 15.95 -4.88 -13.47
CA ASP A 159 17.18 -4.93 -14.28
C ASP A 159 18.01 -6.17 -13.95
N HIS A 160 18.17 -6.50 -12.66
CA HIS A 160 18.90 -7.69 -12.25
C HIS A 160 18.15 -8.98 -12.61
N TYR A 161 16.81 -9.00 -12.51
CA TYR A 161 15.99 -10.16 -12.93
C TYR A 161 16.20 -10.53 -14.40
N VAL A 162 16.34 -9.53 -15.28
CA VAL A 162 16.64 -9.78 -16.69
C VAL A 162 18.05 -10.31 -16.89
N ARG A 163 19.04 -9.72 -16.19
CA ARG A 163 20.46 -10.05 -16.37
C ARG A 163 20.85 -11.42 -15.84
N ASP A 164 20.30 -11.81 -14.70
CA ASP A 164 20.65 -13.06 -14.00
C ASP A 164 19.59 -14.16 -14.20
N PHE A 165 18.74 -14.02 -15.23
CA PHE A 165 17.60 -14.90 -15.47
C PHE A 165 17.99 -16.38 -15.58
N GLU A 166 19.13 -16.69 -16.19
CA GLU A 166 19.63 -18.07 -16.32
C GLU A 166 19.92 -18.72 -14.97
N SER A 167 20.28 -17.94 -13.95
CA SER A 167 20.59 -18.46 -12.62
C SER A 167 19.30 -18.81 -11.88
N HIS A 168 18.33 -17.90 -11.80
CA HIS A 168 17.15 -18.07 -10.94
C HIS A 168 15.95 -18.66 -11.66
N GLY A 169 15.81 -18.41 -12.97
CA GLY A 169 14.64 -18.72 -13.79
C GLY A 169 13.36 -18.02 -13.29
N TYR A 170 12.20 -18.44 -13.79
CA TYR A 170 10.94 -17.85 -13.35
C TYR A 170 10.68 -18.04 -11.86
N LEU A 171 10.34 -16.95 -11.16
CA LEU A 171 10.13 -16.87 -9.72
C LEU A 171 8.75 -17.39 -9.29
N THR A 172 7.77 -17.36 -10.18
CA THR A 172 6.41 -17.81 -9.92
C THR A 172 5.93 -18.81 -10.97
N LYS A 173 4.89 -19.58 -10.66
CA LYS A 173 4.19 -20.45 -11.61
C LYS A 173 2.74 -20.62 -11.17
N ARG A 174 1.80 -20.08 -11.96
CA ARG A 174 0.34 -20.23 -11.74
C ARG A 174 -0.06 -19.90 -10.30
N GLY A 175 0.35 -18.72 -9.84
CA GLY A 175 0.05 -18.23 -8.49
C GLY A 175 0.91 -18.81 -7.37
N GLU A 176 1.81 -19.76 -7.64
CA GLU A 176 2.73 -20.33 -6.63
C GLU A 176 4.13 -19.71 -6.75
N VAL A 177 4.74 -19.38 -5.62
CA VAL A 177 6.09 -18.80 -5.52
C VAL A 177 7.12 -19.92 -5.44
N LYS A 178 8.20 -19.80 -6.22
CA LYS A 178 9.36 -20.71 -6.14
C LYS A 178 10.41 -20.14 -5.21
N PHE A 179 10.29 -20.43 -3.92
CA PHE A 179 11.18 -19.88 -2.89
C PHE A 179 12.66 -20.17 -3.12
N ASP A 180 13.03 -21.34 -3.67
CA ASP A 180 14.43 -21.63 -4.01
C ASP A 180 14.97 -20.73 -5.14
N GLY A 181 14.13 -20.42 -6.14
CA GLY A 181 14.47 -19.48 -7.22
C GLY A 181 14.59 -18.06 -6.68
N LEU A 182 13.61 -17.65 -5.85
CA LEU A 182 13.61 -16.35 -5.18
C LEU A 182 14.83 -16.15 -4.29
N ARG A 183 15.20 -17.14 -3.49
CA ARG A 183 16.40 -17.08 -2.63
C ARG A 183 17.66 -16.85 -3.45
N ARG A 184 17.86 -17.62 -4.53
CA ARG A 184 19.02 -17.45 -5.42
C ARG A 184 19.04 -16.07 -6.06
N PHE A 185 17.89 -15.60 -6.53
CA PHE A 185 17.73 -14.25 -7.07
C PHE A 185 18.10 -13.17 -6.04
N LEU A 186 17.53 -13.21 -4.83
CA LEU A 186 17.81 -12.22 -3.79
C LEU A 186 19.28 -12.22 -3.36
N GLN A 187 19.90 -13.40 -3.23
CA GLN A 187 21.32 -13.52 -2.90
C GLN A 187 22.21 -12.91 -4.00
N SER A 188 21.89 -13.18 -5.26
CA SER A 188 22.62 -12.61 -6.41
C SER A 188 22.45 -11.09 -6.49
N PHE A 189 21.21 -10.63 -6.34
CA PHE A 189 20.86 -9.22 -6.36
C PHE A 189 21.60 -8.44 -5.28
N LEU A 190 21.62 -8.95 -4.06
CA LEU A 190 22.34 -8.32 -2.96
C LEU A 190 23.84 -8.28 -3.20
N ARG A 191 24.46 -9.38 -3.67
CA ARG A 191 25.91 -9.39 -3.96
C ARG A 191 26.29 -8.29 -4.96
N GLU A 192 25.46 -8.03 -5.97
CA GLU A 192 25.79 -7.07 -7.02
C GLU A 192 25.34 -5.63 -6.73
N LYS A 193 24.16 -5.45 -6.13
CA LYS A 193 23.46 -4.16 -6.11
C LYS A 193 23.40 -3.51 -4.73
N ILE A 194 23.78 -4.20 -3.66
CA ILE A 194 23.64 -3.68 -2.30
C ILE A 194 24.34 -2.31 -2.10
N ASP A 195 25.56 -2.15 -2.60
CA ASP A 195 26.30 -0.89 -2.45
C ASP A 195 25.68 0.25 -3.25
N LEU A 196 25.05 -0.06 -4.38
CA LEU A 196 24.30 0.92 -5.15
C LEU A 196 23.01 1.32 -4.43
N LEU A 197 22.26 0.36 -3.91
CA LEU A 197 21.04 0.60 -3.13
C LEU A 197 21.33 1.47 -1.91
N LYS A 198 22.40 1.16 -1.17
CA LYS A 198 22.85 1.95 -0.01
C LYS A 198 23.21 3.38 -0.40
N ARG A 199 23.87 3.58 -1.55
CA ARG A 199 24.23 4.90 -2.06
C ARG A 199 23.00 5.72 -2.47
N GLU A 200 22.08 5.15 -3.24
CA GLU A 200 20.85 5.82 -3.66
C GLU A 200 19.99 6.22 -2.45
N TYR A 201 19.85 5.31 -1.49
CA TYR A 201 19.16 5.58 -0.23
C TYR A 201 19.80 6.75 0.55
N ASP A 202 21.12 6.73 0.74
CA ASP A 202 21.82 7.81 1.44
C ASP A 202 21.71 9.16 0.71
N ASN A 203 21.78 9.16 -0.62
CA ASN A 203 21.61 10.37 -1.42
C ASN A 203 20.22 10.98 -1.21
N LYS A 204 19.18 10.14 -1.20
CA LYS A 204 17.80 10.57 -0.94
C LYS A 204 17.61 11.04 0.50
N ARG A 205 18.21 10.36 1.47
CA ARG A 205 18.21 10.80 2.87
C ARG A 205 18.83 12.19 3.03
N ARG A 206 20.05 12.41 2.49
CA ARG A 206 20.72 13.72 2.53
C ARG A 206 19.93 14.80 1.80
N ALA A 207 19.30 14.46 0.67
CA ALA A 207 18.44 15.40 -0.05
C ALA A 207 17.22 15.80 0.78
N ALA A 208 16.57 14.85 1.46
CA ALA A 208 15.46 15.11 2.37
C ALA A 208 15.89 15.95 3.59
N GLU A 209 17.07 15.69 4.17
CA GLU A 209 17.64 16.50 5.26
C GLU A 209 17.92 17.94 4.83
N ARG A 210 18.50 18.15 3.65
CA ARG A 210 18.68 19.51 3.09
C ARG A 210 17.36 20.21 2.82
N ALA A 211 16.38 19.49 2.25
CA ALA A 211 15.05 20.03 2.02
C ALA A 211 14.37 20.43 3.35
N LYS A 212 14.54 19.64 4.41
CA LYS A 212 14.07 19.97 5.77
C LYS A 212 14.70 21.27 6.28
N GLY A 213 16.01 21.43 6.09
CA GLY A 213 16.72 22.67 6.42
C GLY A 213 16.12 23.88 5.71
N HIS A 214 15.97 23.81 4.38
CA HIS A 214 15.40 24.91 3.60
C HIS A 214 13.93 25.22 3.93
N VAL A 215 13.09 24.20 4.18
CA VAL A 215 11.69 24.41 4.60
C VAL A 215 11.66 25.11 5.95
N LYS A 216 12.47 24.65 6.91
CA LYS A 216 12.57 25.30 8.22
C LYS A 216 13.00 26.77 8.08
N GLU A 217 14.03 27.06 7.29
CA GLU A 217 14.47 28.43 7.02
C GLU A 217 13.35 29.31 6.41
N ARG A 218 12.55 28.75 5.48
CA ARG A 218 11.42 29.49 4.88
C ARG A 218 10.28 29.72 5.88
N VAL A 219 9.95 28.73 6.71
CA VAL A 219 8.91 28.85 7.74
C VAL A 219 9.35 29.87 8.79
N ASP A 220 10.58 29.77 9.29
CA ASP A 220 11.15 30.70 10.27
C ASP A 220 11.19 32.14 9.69
N GLY A 221 11.57 32.29 8.40
CA GLY A 221 11.57 33.58 7.71
C GLY A 221 10.16 34.17 7.50
N ALA A 222 9.16 33.35 7.22
CA ALA A 222 7.77 33.79 7.09
C ALA A 222 7.16 34.17 8.45
N GLN A 223 7.47 33.42 9.52
CA GLN A 223 7.09 33.74 10.89
C GLN A 223 7.67 35.08 11.32
N LYS A 224 8.95 35.33 11.04
CA LYS A 224 9.59 36.62 11.32
C LYS A 224 8.89 37.79 10.60
N GLN A 225 8.50 37.61 9.33
CA GLN A 225 7.74 38.63 8.60
C GLN A 225 6.35 38.87 9.22
N ILE A 226 5.70 37.83 9.76
CA ILE A 226 4.43 37.97 10.49
C ILE A 226 4.65 38.83 11.75
N GLU A 227 5.69 38.55 12.53
CA GLU A 227 6.03 39.32 13.72
C GLU A 227 6.32 40.80 13.39
N GLU A 228 7.11 41.05 12.35
CA GLU A 228 7.41 42.40 11.86
C GLU A 228 6.14 43.14 11.41
N LEU A 229 5.25 42.48 10.66
CA LEU A 229 3.96 43.05 10.22
C LEU A 229 3.05 43.37 11.40
N LEU A 230 2.92 42.47 12.37
CA LEU A 230 2.13 42.70 13.57
C LEU A 230 2.68 43.86 14.41
N ALA A 231 4.00 44.04 14.47
CA ALA A 231 4.64 45.15 15.16
C ALA A 231 4.35 46.53 14.53
N THR A 232 3.93 46.59 13.26
CA THR A 232 3.54 47.85 12.60
C THR A 232 2.12 48.32 12.95
N VAL A 233 1.32 47.47 13.58
CA VAL A 233 -0.07 47.79 13.94
C VAL A 233 -0.11 48.66 15.19
N THR A 234 -0.58 49.90 15.04
CA THR A 234 -0.80 50.84 16.15
C THR A 234 -2.29 51.22 16.27
N PRO A 235 -2.76 51.77 17.40
CA PRO A 235 -4.16 52.19 17.57
C PRO A 235 -4.66 53.22 16.54
N ASN A 236 -3.75 53.92 15.85
CA ASN A 236 -4.07 54.94 14.84
C ASN A 236 -3.98 54.42 13.40
N THR A 237 -3.86 53.10 13.19
CA THR A 237 -3.75 52.50 11.86
C THR A 237 -5.06 52.65 11.10
N SER A 238 -5.00 53.13 9.85
CA SER A 238 -6.20 53.30 9.03
C SER A 238 -6.85 51.96 8.66
N GLN A 239 -8.16 51.97 8.42
CA GLN A 239 -8.93 50.77 8.08
C GLN A 239 -8.44 50.10 6.78
N ASP A 240 -7.99 50.88 5.80
CA ASP A 240 -7.42 50.39 4.55
C ASP A 240 -6.04 49.72 4.74
N ALA A 241 -5.21 50.29 5.63
CA ALA A 241 -3.94 49.68 6.01
C ALA A 241 -4.14 48.37 6.79
N LEU A 242 -5.13 48.29 7.68
CA LEU A 242 -5.49 47.06 8.40
C LEU A 242 -5.94 45.95 7.44
N GLN A 243 -6.74 46.26 6.42
CA GLN A 243 -7.17 45.28 5.41
C GLN A 243 -5.98 44.76 4.60
N THR A 244 -5.05 45.64 4.23
CA THR A 244 -3.83 45.26 3.50
C THR A 244 -2.93 44.35 4.34
N ILE A 245 -2.75 44.67 5.62
CA ILE A 245 -2.00 43.85 6.57
C ILE A 245 -2.68 42.47 6.73
N SER A 246 -4.00 42.45 6.91
CA SER A 246 -4.79 41.21 7.04
C SER A 246 -4.63 40.28 5.83
N ASN A 247 -4.74 40.81 4.61
CA ASN A 247 -4.55 40.03 3.38
C ASN A 247 -3.13 39.46 3.28
N ARG A 248 -2.12 40.23 3.70
CA ARG A 248 -0.72 39.81 3.69
C ARG A 248 -0.42 38.74 4.74
N LEU A 249 -1.00 38.87 5.94
CA LEU A 249 -0.95 37.84 6.98
C LEU A 249 -1.58 36.54 6.48
N LEU A 250 -2.78 36.60 5.89
CA LEU A 250 -3.47 35.42 5.37
C LEU A 250 -2.64 34.69 4.29
N SER A 251 -1.95 35.45 3.43
CA SER A 251 -1.04 34.91 2.42
C SER A 251 0.18 34.20 3.04
N LEU A 252 0.80 34.81 4.05
CA LEU A 252 1.94 34.22 4.76
C LEU A 252 1.53 32.96 5.55
N TYR A 253 0.40 32.99 6.26
CA TYR A 253 -0.15 31.82 6.95
C TYR A 253 -0.47 30.68 5.97
N SER A 254 -1.07 31.00 4.83
CA SER A 254 -1.36 30.00 3.80
C SER A 254 -0.08 29.38 3.23
N THR A 255 0.98 30.19 3.09
CA THR A 255 2.30 29.72 2.63
C THR A 255 2.95 28.79 3.66
N ILE A 256 2.96 29.18 4.93
CA ILE A 256 3.47 28.33 6.03
C ILE A 256 2.72 27.00 6.04
N LYS A 257 1.39 27.04 6.04
CA LYS A 257 0.55 25.83 6.06
C LYS A 257 0.82 24.94 4.85
N LYS A 258 1.01 25.50 3.65
CA LYS A 258 1.38 24.75 2.44
C LYS A 258 2.77 24.10 2.57
N GLU A 259 3.76 24.82 3.08
CA GLU A 259 5.12 24.30 3.27
C GLU A 259 5.17 23.22 4.37
N GLU A 260 4.43 23.40 5.46
CA GLU A 260 4.28 22.41 6.53
C GLU A 260 3.55 21.15 6.06
N LEU A 261 2.46 21.29 5.29
CA LEU A 261 1.72 20.16 4.69
C LEU A 261 2.60 19.37 3.73
N ARG A 262 3.38 20.03 2.87
CA ARG A 262 4.38 19.38 2.00
C ARG A 262 5.42 18.60 2.80
N PHE A 263 5.71 19.03 4.03
CA PHE A 263 6.70 18.42 4.90
C PHE A 263 6.18 17.22 5.73
N VAL A 264 4.87 17.09 5.96
CA VAL A 264 4.29 15.91 6.64
C VAL A 264 4.68 14.59 5.92
N ALA A 265 4.90 14.65 4.60
CA ALA A 265 5.38 13.52 3.79
C ALA A 265 6.84 13.08 4.07
N GLY A 266 7.58 13.82 4.91
CA GLY A 266 8.98 13.55 5.27
C GLY A 266 9.22 13.31 6.77
N ARG A 267 8.18 13.01 7.56
CA ARG A 267 8.24 12.94 9.03
C ARG A 267 9.09 11.82 9.64
N PHE A 268 9.67 10.94 8.84
CA PHE A 268 10.47 9.83 9.38
C PHE A 268 11.96 10.09 9.13
N PRO A 269 12.72 10.52 10.16
CA PRO A 269 14.17 10.40 10.06
C PRO A 269 14.48 8.94 9.82
N LEU A 270 15.22 8.70 8.74
CA LEU A 270 15.75 7.40 8.37
C LEU A 270 16.84 7.04 9.40
N THR A 271 16.43 6.60 10.59
CA THR A 271 17.28 6.34 11.76
C THR A 271 18.19 5.12 11.60
N PHE A 272 18.15 4.45 10.44
CA PHE A 272 18.92 3.26 10.15
C PHE A 272 19.82 3.48 8.93
N SER A 273 21.11 3.26 9.12
CA SER A 273 22.14 3.24 8.07
C SER A 273 22.49 1.81 7.71
N TYR A 274 22.25 1.43 6.47
CA TYR A 274 22.58 0.11 5.93
C TYR A 274 24.10 -0.11 5.75
N LYS A 275 24.93 0.92 5.91
CA LYS A 275 26.38 0.83 5.68
C LYS A 275 27.11 0.09 6.78
N ASP A 276 26.58 0.09 8.00
CA ASP A 276 27.22 -0.47 9.16
C ASP A 276 26.50 -1.79 9.56
N PRO A 277 27.16 -2.95 9.41
CA PRO A 277 26.59 -4.25 9.78
C PRO A 277 26.13 -4.32 11.24
N SER A 278 26.73 -3.54 12.15
CA SER A 278 26.33 -3.47 13.56
C SER A 278 24.95 -2.84 13.77
N GLN A 279 24.36 -2.26 12.72
CA GLN A 279 23.03 -1.66 12.79
C GLN A 279 21.92 -2.68 12.58
N ARG A 280 22.18 -3.90 12.05
CA ARG A 280 21.13 -4.91 11.78
C ARG A 280 20.22 -5.12 12.99
N HIS A 281 20.80 -5.43 14.16
CA HIS A 281 20.02 -5.61 15.38
C HIS A 281 19.39 -4.30 15.87
N LYS A 282 20.04 -3.16 15.67
CA LYS A 282 19.47 -1.83 16.00
C LYS A 282 18.21 -1.52 15.19
N TYR A 283 18.13 -1.97 13.92
CA TYR A 283 16.91 -1.88 13.13
C TYR A 283 15.77 -2.61 13.80
N TYR A 284 15.99 -3.89 14.15
CA TYR A 284 14.97 -4.71 14.79
C TYR A 284 14.59 -4.20 16.18
N ALA A 285 15.55 -3.78 16.99
CA ALA A 285 15.29 -3.18 18.29
C ALA A 285 14.48 -1.87 18.18
N THR A 286 14.83 -0.99 17.23
CA THR A 286 14.14 0.30 17.06
C THR A 286 12.75 0.15 16.46
N LYS A 287 12.56 -0.76 15.51
CA LYS A 287 11.30 -0.90 14.76
C LYS A 287 10.35 -1.91 15.39
N PHE A 288 10.86 -3.03 15.85
CA PHE A 288 10.03 -4.11 16.41
C PHE A 288 10.03 -4.11 17.95
N GLY A 289 10.90 -3.32 18.59
CA GLY A 289 11.03 -3.33 20.05
C GLY A 289 11.68 -4.60 20.60
N TRP A 290 12.40 -5.36 19.76
CA TRP A 290 13.05 -6.60 20.18
C TRP A 290 14.33 -6.33 20.96
N ASP A 291 14.54 -7.13 22.00
CA ASP A 291 15.64 -6.94 22.94
C ASP A 291 17.01 -7.23 22.31
N LEU A 292 17.95 -6.29 22.47
CA LEU A 292 19.35 -6.44 22.01
C LEU A 292 20.16 -7.38 22.90
N GLU A 293 19.73 -7.58 24.15
CA GLU A 293 20.44 -8.39 25.13
C GLU A 293 20.16 -9.90 24.96
N ASP A 294 19.13 -10.27 24.17
CA ASP A 294 18.78 -11.65 23.81
C ASP A 294 18.90 -11.89 22.29
N PRO A 295 20.13 -12.06 21.77
CA PRO A 295 20.36 -12.24 20.33
C PRO A 295 19.78 -13.55 19.79
N VAL A 296 19.63 -14.58 20.64
CA VAL A 296 19.09 -15.89 20.21
C VAL A 296 17.61 -15.76 19.92
N LYS A 297 16.86 -15.13 20.82
CA LYS A 297 15.43 -14.85 20.62
C LYS A 297 15.22 -13.86 19.47
N MET A 298 16.07 -12.84 19.35
CA MET A 298 16.01 -11.91 18.23
C MET A 298 16.15 -12.63 16.88
N GLU A 299 17.12 -13.53 16.73
CA GLU A 299 17.30 -14.28 15.48
C GLU A 299 16.11 -15.21 15.18
N ALA A 300 15.52 -15.84 16.21
CA ALA A 300 14.30 -16.62 16.05
C ALA A 300 13.12 -15.76 15.57
N ASN A 301 12.97 -14.54 16.12
CA ASN A 301 11.93 -13.59 15.69
C ASN A 301 12.17 -13.09 14.26
N ILE A 302 13.42 -12.82 13.87
CA ILE A 302 13.77 -12.44 12.50
C ILE A 302 13.38 -13.55 11.53
N ARG A 303 13.73 -14.81 11.84
CA ARG A 303 13.35 -15.98 11.04
C ARG A 303 11.83 -16.12 10.90
N LEU A 304 11.08 -15.95 12.00
CA LEU A 304 9.62 -15.98 11.97
C LEU A 304 9.06 -14.85 11.08
N CYS A 305 9.61 -13.64 11.19
CA CYS A 305 9.21 -12.49 10.37
C CYS A 305 9.48 -12.72 8.88
N CYS A 306 10.64 -13.30 8.51
CA CYS A 306 10.93 -13.73 7.15
C CYS A 306 9.93 -14.78 6.66
N ALA A 307 9.63 -15.80 7.47
CA ALA A 307 8.69 -16.86 7.11
C ALA A 307 7.29 -16.30 6.84
N GLU A 308 6.76 -15.45 7.72
CA GLU A 308 5.43 -14.84 7.56
C GLU A 308 5.39 -13.82 6.43
N PHE A 309 6.47 -13.08 6.17
CA PHE A 309 6.54 -12.17 5.02
C PHE A 309 6.48 -12.96 3.71
N LEU A 310 7.27 -14.03 3.57
CA LEU A 310 7.27 -14.90 2.39
C LEU A 310 5.94 -15.65 2.22
N ARG A 311 5.32 -16.09 3.33
CA ARG A 311 3.96 -16.65 3.32
C ARG A 311 2.95 -15.62 2.83
N GLY A 312 3.09 -14.37 3.25
CA GLY A 312 2.27 -13.27 2.77
C GLY A 312 2.46 -12.99 1.28
N MET A 313 3.70 -13.03 0.77
CA MET A 313 3.93 -12.86 -0.67
C MET A 313 3.23 -13.96 -1.47
N GLN A 314 3.23 -15.19 -0.96
CA GLN A 314 2.46 -16.30 -1.54
C GLN A 314 0.94 -16.05 -1.45
N TRP A 315 0.46 -15.48 -0.34
CA TRP A 315 -0.95 -15.12 -0.16
C TRP A 315 -1.37 -14.09 -1.20
N VAL A 316 -0.62 -13.00 -1.36
CA VAL A 316 -0.90 -11.92 -2.33
C VAL A 316 -0.85 -12.47 -3.76
N MET A 317 0.14 -13.30 -4.08
CA MET A 317 0.24 -13.91 -5.41
C MET A 317 -0.99 -14.78 -5.75
N ARG A 318 -1.48 -15.57 -4.79
CA ARG A 318 -2.73 -16.32 -4.95
C ARG A 318 -3.94 -15.40 -5.02
N TYR A 319 -4.00 -14.34 -4.22
CA TYR A 319 -5.11 -13.40 -4.22
C TYR A 319 -5.30 -12.71 -5.58
N TYR A 320 -4.19 -12.30 -6.19
CA TYR A 320 -4.17 -11.67 -7.51
C TYR A 320 -4.54 -12.65 -8.62
N THR A 321 -4.07 -13.89 -8.57
CA THR A 321 -4.22 -14.85 -9.68
C THR A 321 -5.41 -15.80 -9.58
N LYS A 322 -5.72 -16.28 -8.37
CA LYS A 322 -6.73 -17.31 -8.09
C LYS A 322 -7.92 -16.77 -7.26
N GLY A 323 -7.73 -15.68 -6.52
CA GLY A 323 -8.69 -15.20 -5.52
C GLY A 323 -8.22 -15.49 -4.09
N CYS A 324 -9.01 -15.05 -3.10
CA CYS A 324 -8.59 -15.05 -1.69
C CYS A 324 -8.29 -16.48 -1.19
N PRO A 325 -7.03 -16.79 -0.83
CA PRO A 325 -6.68 -18.14 -0.37
C PRO A 325 -6.96 -18.34 1.12
N SER A 326 -7.15 -17.27 1.90
CA SER A 326 -7.41 -17.30 3.34
C SER A 326 -7.95 -15.94 3.80
N TRP A 327 -9.19 -15.90 4.27
CA TRP A 327 -9.82 -14.69 4.84
C TRP A 327 -9.22 -14.30 6.20
N GLU A 328 -8.68 -15.27 6.94
CA GLU A 328 -8.16 -15.07 8.30
C GLU A 328 -6.68 -14.69 8.35
N TRP A 329 -5.94 -14.88 7.25
CA TRP A 329 -4.50 -14.65 7.27
C TRP A 329 -4.22 -13.14 7.27
N TYR A 330 -3.27 -12.73 8.09
CA TYR A 330 -2.73 -11.37 8.11
C TYR A 330 -1.24 -11.43 8.39
N PHE A 331 -0.51 -10.40 7.96
CA PHE A 331 0.90 -10.24 8.33
C PHE A 331 1.00 -9.68 9.76
N PRO A 332 1.59 -10.42 10.73
CA PRO A 332 1.48 -10.09 12.16
C PRO A 332 2.46 -9.02 12.63
N PHE A 333 3.21 -8.39 11.72
CA PHE A 333 4.18 -7.35 12.06
C PHE A 333 3.85 -6.03 11.37
N HIS A 334 4.20 -4.91 12.01
CA HIS A 334 4.04 -3.57 11.41
C HIS A 334 5.15 -3.23 10.41
N TYR A 335 6.31 -3.88 10.53
CA TYR A 335 7.48 -3.65 9.71
C TYR A 335 7.95 -4.96 9.07
N THR A 336 8.69 -4.85 7.98
CA THR A 336 9.24 -5.97 7.22
C THR A 336 10.62 -6.38 7.73
N PRO A 337 11.06 -7.63 7.46
CA PRO A 337 12.46 -7.99 7.65
C PRO A 337 13.34 -7.26 6.62
N LEU A 338 14.64 -7.15 6.92
CA LEU A 338 15.60 -6.59 5.97
C LEU A 338 15.78 -7.52 4.76
N LEU A 339 16.08 -6.93 3.59
CA LEU A 339 16.28 -7.67 2.35
C LEU A 339 17.38 -8.76 2.47
N GLN A 340 18.43 -8.49 3.25
CA GLN A 340 19.50 -9.46 3.53
C GLN A 340 19.02 -10.68 4.31
N ASP A 341 18.13 -10.48 5.29
CA ASP A 341 17.58 -11.57 6.09
C ASP A 341 16.63 -12.43 5.24
N LEU A 342 15.89 -11.82 4.30
CA LEU A 342 15.09 -12.56 3.30
C LEU A 342 15.95 -13.38 2.34
N ALA A 343 17.14 -12.89 1.96
CA ALA A 343 18.04 -13.60 1.07
C ALA A 343 18.77 -14.77 1.75
N GLU A 344 19.02 -14.67 3.05
CA GLU A 344 19.65 -15.71 3.87
C GLU A 344 18.65 -16.75 4.38
N PHE A 345 17.34 -16.41 4.37
CA PHE A 345 16.29 -17.32 4.78
C PHE A 345 16.23 -18.56 3.88
N HIS A 346 16.31 -19.73 4.51
CA HIS A 346 16.36 -21.03 3.82
C HIS A 346 15.41 -22.07 4.41
N ASP A 347 14.68 -21.72 5.47
CA ASP A 347 13.70 -22.61 6.08
C ASP A 347 12.50 -22.79 5.15
N ILE A 348 11.75 -23.86 5.38
CA ILE A 348 10.54 -24.14 4.60
C ILE A 348 9.45 -23.16 5.00
N VAL A 349 8.94 -22.39 4.03
CA VAL A 349 7.80 -21.50 4.22
C VAL A 349 6.52 -22.34 4.25
N ASN A 350 5.75 -22.25 5.33
CA ASN A 350 4.43 -22.87 5.39
C ASN A 350 3.45 -22.08 4.52
N VAL A 351 3.07 -22.64 3.38
CA VAL A 351 2.11 -22.04 2.44
C VAL A 351 0.73 -22.69 2.49
N ASP A 352 0.47 -23.52 3.50
CA ASP A 352 -0.88 -24.02 3.75
C ASP A 352 -1.78 -22.87 4.20
N MET A 353 -2.90 -22.74 3.50
CA MET A 353 -3.87 -21.66 3.65
C MET A 353 -5.25 -22.27 3.59
N LYS A 354 -6.06 -21.99 4.60
CA LYS A 354 -7.45 -22.40 4.67
C LYS A 354 -8.28 -21.19 4.30
N ILE A 355 -9.19 -21.35 3.34
CA ILE A 355 -9.98 -20.21 2.85
C ILE A 355 -10.73 -19.52 3.99
N GLY A 356 -11.25 -20.27 4.97
CA GLY A 356 -12.05 -19.71 6.05
C GLY A 356 -13.34 -19.09 5.51
N GLU A 357 -13.99 -18.29 6.33
CA GLU A 357 -15.16 -17.50 5.94
C GLU A 357 -14.85 -16.01 6.08
N PRO A 358 -15.41 -15.15 5.21
CA PRO A 358 -15.31 -13.71 5.41
C PRO A 358 -16.02 -13.32 6.70
N LEU A 359 -15.49 -12.32 7.41
CA LEU A 359 -16.12 -11.78 8.62
C LEU A 359 -17.53 -11.28 8.31
N HIS A 360 -18.42 -11.41 9.31
CA HIS A 360 -19.74 -10.78 9.20
C HIS A 360 -19.55 -9.25 9.11
N PRO A 361 -20.38 -8.51 8.33
CA PRO A 361 -20.19 -7.07 8.16
C PRO A 361 -20.06 -6.26 9.45
N VAL A 362 -20.82 -6.64 10.50
CA VAL A 362 -20.72 -6.00 11.83
C VAL A 362 -19.38 -6.29 12.52
N GLU A 363 -18.87 -7.52 12.41
CA GLU A 363 -17.55 -7.89 12.97
C GLU A 363 -16.42 -7.17 12.22
N GLN A 364 -16.54 -7.06 10.90
CA GLN A 364 -15.61 -6.28 10.09
C GLN A 364 -15.64 -4.79 10.47
N LEU A 365 -16.82 -4.21 10.68
CA LEU A 365 -16.95 -2.81 11.11
C LEU A 365 -16.33 -2.60 12.49
N LEU A 366 -16.52 -3.53 13.44
CA LEU A 366 -15.82 -3.49 14.73
C LEU A 366 -14.30 -3.53 14.52
N ALA A 367 -13.79 -4.44 13.69
CA ALA A 367 -12.35 -4.58 13.50
C ALA A 367 -11.70 -3.36 12.82
N VAL A 368 -12.43 -2.61 11.99
CA VAL A 368 -11.88 -1.53 11.13
C VAL A 368 -12.16 -0.13 11.66
N LEU A 369 -13.35 0.12 12.20
CA LEU A 369 -13.75 1.48 12.57
C LEU A 369 -12.99 1.95 13.83
N PRO A 370 -12.62 3.23 13.90
CA PRO A 370 -12.12 3.82 15.14
C PRO A 370 -13.29 4.19 16.08
N ARG A 371 -12.99 4.42 17.36
CA ARG A 371 -13.99 4.77 18.40
C ARG A 371 -14.87 5.95 17.99
N GLN A 372 -14.32 6.94 17.30
CA GLN A 372 -15.01 8.15 16.86
C GLN A 372 -16.13 7.87 15.83
N SER A 373 -16.13 6.68 15.21
CA SER A 373 -17.13 6.25 14.24
C SER A 373 -18.12 5.22 14.82
N VAL A 374 -18.24 5.13 16.15
CA VAL A 374 -19.12 4.16 16.83
C VAL A 374 -20.57 4.22 16.35
N GLY A 375 -21.07 5.40 15.94
CA GLY A 375 -22.42 5.56 15.39
C GLY A 375 -22.69 4.81 14.07
N ALA A 376 -21.68 4.23 13.43
CA ALA A 376 -21.86 3.34 12.28
C ALA A 376 -22.09 1.86 12.67
N LEU A 377 -21.92 1.53 13.95
CA LEU A 377 -22.20 0.21 14.52
C LEU A 377 -23.65 0.14 15.05
N PRO A 378 -24.22 -1.08 15.23
CA PRO A 378 -25.45 -1.28 16.01
C PRO A 378 -25.35 -0.69 17.42
N GLU A 379 -26.45 -0.11 17.90
CA GLU A 379 -26.52 0.60 19.20
C GLU A 379 -26.11 -0.30 20.38
N GLU A 380 -26.38 -1.60 20.28
CA GLU A 380 -26.05 -2.59 21.30
C GLU A 380 -24.54 -2.77 21.52
N LEU A 381 -23.71 -2.33 20.58
CA LEU A 381 -22.25 -2.43 20.65
C LEU A 381 -21.58 -1.12 21.10
N HIS A 382 -22.33 -0.02 21.23
CA HIS A 382 -21.75 1.30 21.54
C HIS A 382 -21.09 1.31 22.91
N GLU A 383 -21.81 0.83 23.94
CA GLU A 383 -21.27 0.74 25.31
C GLU A 383 -20.00 -0.12 25.36
N ALA A 384 -19.97 -1.24 24.63
CA ALA A 384 -18.80 -2.12 24.60
C ALA A 384 -17.56 -1.48 23.94
N VAL A 385 -17.73 -0.52 23.02
CA VAL A 385 -16.63 0.18 22.34
C VAL A 385 -16.17 1.42 23.13
N GLU A 386 -17.09 2.08 23.81
CA GLU A 386 -16.85 3.31 24.57
C GLU A 386 -16.34 3.05 25.98
N ASP A 387 -16.80 1.98 26.65
CA ASP A 387 -16.40 1.66 28.01
C ASP A 387 -14.91 1.29 28.10
N PRO A 388 -14.08 2.06 28.84
CA PRO A 388 -12.68 1.74 29.06
C PRO A 388 -12.45 0.41 29.80
N SER A 389 -13.47 -0.13 30.48
CA SER A 389 -13.41 -1.41 31.20
C SER A 389 -13.75 -2.62 30.32
N SER A 390 -14.25 -2.38 29.11
CA SER A 390 -14.61 -3.42 28.15
C SER A 390 -13.41 -4.24 27.66
N VAL A 391 -13.65 -5.50 27.30
CA VAL A 391 -12.67 -6.36 26.63
C VAL A 391 -12.17 -5.77 25.30
N LEU A 392 -12.98 -4.90 24.68
CA LEU A 392 -12.64 -4.22 23.43
C LEU A 392 -11.79 -2.97 23.65
N ALA A 393 -11.75 -2.39 24.85
CA ALA A 393 -11.11 -1.10 25.12
C ALA A 393 -9.64 -1.02 24.63
N LYS A 394 -8.90 -2.13 24.74
CA LYS A 394 -7.51 -2.24 24.27
C LYS A 394 -7.32 -2.04 22.76
N PHE A 395 -8.37 -2.27 21.97
CA PHE A 395 -8.35 -2.11 20.51
C PHE A 395 -8.82 -0.73 20.04
N TYR A 396 -9.42 0.06 20.94
CA TYR A 396 -9.95 1.39 20.67
C TYR A 396 -9.29 2.47 21.53
N PRO A 397 -7.96 2.66 21.47
CA PRO A 397 -7.32 3.72 22.24
C PRO A 397 -7.76 5.11 21.75
N GLU A 398 -7.82 6.08 22.66
CA GLU A 398 -8.14 7.48 22.32
C GLU A 398 -7.04 8.10 21.44
N ASP A 399 -5.79 7.87 21.82
CA ASP A 399 -4.59 8.29 21.12
C ASP A 399 -3.70 7.08 20.86
N PHE A 400 -3.01 7.07 19.72
CA PHE A 400 -1.97 6.07 19.44
C PHE A 400 -0.75 6.76 18.82
N GLU A 401 0.41 6.11 18.96
CA GLU A 401 1.64 6.63 18.41
C GLU A 401 1.79 6.21 16.95
N ILE A 402 2.01 7.18 16.06
CA ILE A 402 2.42 6.92 14.69
C ILE A 402 3.93 7.11 14.64
N CYS A 403 4.67 6.00 14.68
CA CYS A 403 6.13 5.98 14.47
C CYS A 403 6.88 7.02 15.33
N GLY A 404 6.55 7.13 16.63
CA GLY A 404 7.19 8.04 17.59
C GLY A 404 6.62 9.46 17.65
N VAL A 405 5.47 9.72 17.03
CA VAL A 405 4.70 10.97 17.20
C VAL A 405 3.29 10.63 17.65
N LYS A 406 2.82 11.21 18.76
CA LYS A 406 1.42 11.10 19.19
C LYS A 406 0.51 11.67 18.09
N ALA A 407 -0.38 10.85 17.56
CA ALA A 407 -1.37 11.27 16.59
C ALA A 407 -2.76 10.94 17.12
N ALA A 408 -3.67 11.91 17.05
CA ALA A 408 -5.08 11.67 17.27
C ALA A 408 -5.65 10.92 16.05
N SER A 409 -6.24 9.75 16.31
CA SER A 409 -7.22 9.05 15.45
C SER A 409 -6.91 8.96 13.93
N ALA A 410 -6.25 7.87 13.50
CA ALA A 410 -6.30 7.30 12.14
C ALA A 410 -5.68 5.87 12.04
N CYS A 411 -6.55 4.85 12.10
CA CYS A 411 -6.45 3.58 11.34
C CYS A 411 -5.21 2.65 11.46
N CYS A 412 -4.31 2.80 12.44
CA CYS A 412 -3.14 1.90 12.53
C CYS A 412 -3.32 0.65 13.44
N LEU A 413 -4.44 0.50 14.16
CA LEU A 413 -4.66 -0.63 15.07
C LEU A 413 -5.56 -1.76 14.52
N ALA A 414 -6.12 -1.59 13.32
CA ALA A 414 -7.09 -2.53 12.75
C ALA A 414 -6.56 -3.96 12.53
N LYS A 415 -5.23 -4.16 12.49
CA LYS A 415 -4.62 -5.48 12.17
C LYS A 415 -4.70 -6.50 13.32
N LEU A 416 -4.87 -6.09 14.58
CA LEU A 416 -4.90 -7.00 15.73
C LEU A 416 -6.32 -7.36 16.20
N CYS A 417 -7.32 -6.57 15.85
CA CYS A 417 -8.69 -6.71 16.36
C CYS A 417 -9.39 -7.96 15.78
N ALA A 418 -9.22 -8.23 14.48
CA ALA A 418 -9.84 -9.38 13.81
C ALA A 418 -9.34 -10.74 14.33
N ALA A 419 -8.05 -10.86 14.65
CA ALA A 419 -7.46 -12.09 15.18
C ALA A 419 -7.94 -12.42 16.60
N ALA A 420 -8.24 -11.40 17.40
CA ALA A 420 -8.75 -11.57 18.77
C ALA A 420 -10.24 -11.93 18.84
N LEU A 421 -10.99 -11.69 17.76
CA LEU A 421 -12.40 -12.04 17.64
C LEU A 421 -12.61 -13.45 17.03
N SER A 422 -11.57 -14.08 16.49
CA SER A 422 -11.63 -15.47 16.03
C SER A 422 -11.56 -16.45 17.22
N PRO A 423 -12.40 -17.51 17.26
CA PRO A 423 -12.41 -18.50 18.35
C PRO A 423 -11.10 -19.29 18.49
N ALA A 424 -10.18 -19.19 17.53
CA ALA A 424 -8.83 -19.74 17.59
C ALA A 424 -7.81 -18.70 18.12
N GLY A 425 -8.06 -18.14 19.31
CA GLY A 425 -7.14 -17.20 19.94
C GLY A 425 -5.81 -17.88 20.32
N ASN A 426 -4.72 -17.46 19.69
CA ASN A 426 -3.37 -17.75 20.18
C ASN A 426 -2.98 -16.65 21.19
N PRO A 427 -2.80 -16.96 22.49
CA PRO A 427 -2.74 -15.94 23.56
C PRO A 427 -1.35 -15.30 23.71
N GLY A 428 -0.60 -15.12 22.62
CA GLY A 428 0.81 -14.73 22.69
C GLY A 428 1.25 -13.81 21.56
N ILE A 429 0.65 -12.63 21.44
CA ILE A 429 1.26 -11.43 20.84
C ILE A 429 0.87 -10.22 21.70
#